data_AF-A0A5M4D6N7-F1
#
_entry.id   AF-A0A5M4D6N7-F1
#
_cell.length_a   1.000
_cell.length_b   1.000
_cell.length_c   1.000
_cell.angle_alpha   90.00
_cell.angle_beta   90.00
_cell.angle_gamma   90.00
#
_symmetry.space_group_name_H-M   'P 1'
#
loop_
_entity.id
_entity.type
_entity.pdbx_description
1 polymer ?
#
loop_
_entity_poly.entity_id
_entity_poly.type
_entity_poly.pdbx_seq_one_letter_code
_entity_poly.pdbx_strand_id
1 'polypeptide(L)'
;MDSRANRKRATSRRRGFTLIEVMIVLAIVLALGAIVSVAVLSRKDEANIQLAKTDLTNLEKGLKWFYFKYNRYPTDEEGLAVLWSAETLDPELDESQWSAQLEKPLAKDRWGHEWMYMQQRDDDPAKYALWSVGPDGEDGTEDDLKTWSEDDEMGSDFGFEDMAPSGSGG
;
A
#
# COMPACT_ATOMS: atom_id res chain seq x y z
N MET A 1 -4.30 -48.22 -82.99
CA MET A 1 -4.42 -49.31 -82.00
C MET A 1 -3.56 -48.87 -80.83
N ASP A 2 -4.21 -48.21 -79.88
CA ASP A 2 -3.58 -47.18 -79.06
C ASP A 2 -3.13 -47.77 -77.72
N SER A 3 -1.82 -47.74 -77.47
CA SER A 3 -1.20 -48.18 -76.22
C SER A 3 -1.49 -47.17 -75.11
N ARG A 4 -2.42 -47.52 -74.21
CA ARG A 4 -2.76 -46.69 -73.05
C ARG A 4 -1.67 -46.78 -71.97
N ALA A 5 -0.99 -45.66 -71.73
CA ALA A 5 -0.01 -45.50 -70.67
C ALA A 5 -0.66 -45.56 -69.28
N ASN A 6 -0.26 -46.55 -68.48
CA ASN A 6 -0.72 -46.74 -67.10
C ASN A 6 -0.02 -45.75 -66.16
N ARG A 7 -0.70 -44.61 -65.88
CA ARG A 7 -0.19 -43.57 -64.99
C ARG A 7 -0.46 -43.96 -63.53
N LYS A 8 0.53 -44.55 -62.85
CA LYS A 8 0.45 -44.87 -61.42
C LYS A 8 0.24 -43.57 -60.62
N ARG A 9 -0.95 -43.37 -60.06
CA ARG A 9 -1.24 -42.26 -59.14
C ARG A 9 -0.48 -42.50 -57.84
N ALA A 10 0.55 -41.69 -57.57
CA ALA A 10 1.21 -41.66 -56.27
C ALA A 10 0.22 -41.09 -55.24
N THR A 11 -0.28 -41.93 -54.34
CA THR A 11 -1.12 -41.50 -53.23
C THR A 11 -0.25 -40.74 -52.24
N SER A 12 -0.42 -39.42 -52.17
CA SER A 12 0.14 -38.58 -51.11
C SER A 12 -0.35 -39.12 -49.77
N ARG A 13 0.54 -39.77 -49.02
CA ARG A 13 0.27 -40.17 -47.63
C ARG A 13 0.17 -38.90 -46.80
N ARG A 14 -1.05 -38.53 -46.42
CA ARG A 14 -1.27 -37.51 -45.38
C ARG A 14 -0.64 -38.03 -44.10
N ARG A 15 0.51 -37.47 -43.71
CA ARG A 15 1.09 -37.66 -42.39
C ARG A 15 0.21 -36.90 -41.41
N GLY A 16 -0.52 -37.64 -40.57
CA GLY A 16 -1.24 -37.07 -39.43
C GLY A 16 -0.26 -36.70 -38.32
N PHE A 17 -0.65 -35.72 -37.51
CA PHE A 17 0.06 -35.36 -36.27
C PHE A 17 0.13 -36.57 -35.33
N THR A 18 1.28 -36.71 -34.67
CA THR A 18 1.48 -37.76 -33.66
C THR A 18 1.07 -37.24 -32.28
N LEU A 19 0.59 -38.11 -31.41
CA LEU A 19 0.24 -37.73 -30.03
C LEU A 19 1.45 -37.15 -29.28
N ILE A 20 2.65 -37.69 -29.54
CA ILE A 20 3.89 -37.24 -28.89
C ILE A 20 4.23 -35.80 -29.25
N GLU A 21 3.91 -35.35 -30.46
CA GLU A 21 4.15 -33.98 -30.90
C GLU A 21 3.30 -32.96 -30.14
N VAL A 22 2.02 -33.29 -29.90
CA VAL A 22 1.14 -32.46 -29.07
C VAL A 22 1.59 -32.47 -27.60
N MET A 23 2.06 -33.62 -27.10
CA MET A 23 2.59 -33.72 -25.72
C MET A 23 3.80 -32.82 -25.50
N ILE A 24 4.76 -32.81 -26.44
CA ILE A 24 5.95 -31.96 -26.35
C ILE A 24 5.57 -30.48 -26.37
N VAL A 25 4.64 -30.08 -27.25
CA VAL A 25 4.16 -28.68 -27.32
C VAL A 25 3.51 -28.25 -26.01
N LEU A 26 2.62 -29.07 -25.45
CA LEU A 26 1.97 -28.77 -24.17
C LEU A 26 2.97 -28.70 -23.01
N ALA A 27 3.97 -29.59 -23.00
CA ALA A 27 5.03 -29.57 -22.00
C ALA A 27 5.84 -28.26 -22.05
N ILE A 28 6.20 -27.79 -23.26
CA ILE A 28 6.93 -26.53 -23.44
C ILE A 28 6.06 -25.33 -23.03
N VAL A 29 4.77 -25.31 -23.40
CA VAL A 29 3.85 -24.23 -23.01
C VAL A 29 3.69 -24.15 -21.49
N LEU A 30 3.53 -25.28 -20.80
CA LEU A 30 3.43 -25.32 -19.34
C LEU A 30 4.75 -24.89 -18.67
N ALA A 31 5.90 -25.33 -19.19
CA ALA A 31 7.21 -24.93 -18.68
C ALA A 31 7.47 -23.43 -18.84
N LEU A 32 7.17 -22.85 -20.00
CA LEU A 32 7.29 -21.41 -20.24
C LEU A 32 6.31 -20.62 -19.38
N GLY A 33 5.07 -21.10 -19.23
CA GLY A 33 4.06 -20.49 -18.36
C GLY A 33 4.50 -20.38 -16.90
N ALA A 34 5.24 -21.38 -16.39
CA ALA A 34 5.77 -21.38 -15.02
C ALA A 34 6.89 -20.35 -14.78
N ILE A 35 7.67 -19.98 -15.82
CA ILE A 35 8.78 -19.03 -15.68
C ILE A 35 8.27 -17.58 -15.72
N VAL A 36 7.25 -17.31 -16.55
CA VAL A 36 6.71 -15.96 -16.74
C VAL A 36 5.93 -15.46 -15.51
N SER A 37 5.33 -16.36 -14.72
CA SER A 37 4.51 -16.00 -13.56
C SER A 37 5.28 -15.34 -12.41
N VAL A 38 6.53 -15.75 -12.16
CA VAL A 38 7.30 -15.27 -10.97
C VAL A 38 7.87 -13.87 -11.17
N ALA A 39 8.20 -13.47 -12.40
CA ALA A 39 8.92 -12.20 -12.66
C ALA A 39 8.04 -10.93 -12.63
N VAL A 40 6.71 -11.08 -12.71
CA VAL A 40 5.78 -9.93 -12.79
C VAL A 40 5.41 -9.39 -11.40
N LEU A 41 5.40 -10.24 -10.38
CA LEU A 41 4.96 -9.86 -9.03
C LEU A 41 5.94 -8.86 -8.39
N SER A 42 7.25 -9.15 -8.37
CA SER A 42 8.24 -8.29 -7.70
C SER A 42 8.34 -6.87 -8.28
N ARG A 43 8.10 -6.68 -9.58
CA ARG A 43 8.09 -5.33 -10.20
C ARG A 43 6.84 -4.53 -9.84
N LYS A 44 5.73 -5.21 -9.57
CA LYS A 44 4.49 -4.58 -9.12
C LYS A 44 4.64 -4.06 -7.69
N ASP A 45 5.33 -4.81 -6.83
CA ASP A 45 5.53 -4.43 -5.44
C ASP A 45 6.40 -3.18 -5.30
N GLU A 46 7.48 -3.05 -6.08
CA GLU A 46 8.31 -1.83 -6.08
C GLU A 46 7.50 -0.58 -6.50
N ALA A 47 6.65 -0.72 -7.53
CA ALA A 47 5.75 0.35 -7.94
C ALA A 47 4.69 0.67 -6.86
N ASN A 48 4.15 -0.36 -6.21
CA ASN A 48 3.19 -0.23 -5.12
C ASN A 48 3.81 0.52 -3.93
N ILE A 49 5.06 0.26 -3.56
CA ILE A 49 5.75 0.98 -2.47
C ILE A 49 5.80 2.49 -2.77
N GLN A 50 6.17 2.88 -3.99
CA GLN A 50 6.24 4.31 -4.33
C GLN A 50 4.85 4.98 -4.32
N LEU A 51 3.84 4.26 -4.78
CA LEU A 51 2.46 4.73 -4.73
C LEU A 51 1.93 4.82 -3.29
N ALA A 52 2.22 3.84 -2.44
CA ALA A 52 1.86 3.83 -1.02
C ALA A 52 2.51 5.01 -0.28
N LYS A 53 3.79 5.32 -0.56
CA LYS A 53 4.45 6.53 -0.02
C LYS A 53 3.76 7.83 -0.45
N THR A 54 3.26 7.87 -1.67
CA THR A 54 2.48 9.02 -2.17
C THR A 54 1.14 9.13 -1.43
N ASP A 55 0.47 8.01 -1.17
CA ASP A 55 -0.78 7.98 -0.41
C ASP A 55 -0.57 8.40 1.05
N LEU A 56 0.47 7.90 1.70
CA LEU A 56 0.91 8.34 3.03
C LEU A 56 1.08 9.86 3.06
N THR A 57 1.82 10.42 2.10
CA THR A 57 2.02 11.87 2.02
C THR A 57 0.70 12.64 1.85
N ASN A 58 -0.27 12.08 1.13
CA ASN A 58 -1.58 12.71 0.96
C ASN A 58 -2.44 12.60 2.23
N LEU A 59 -2.40 11.47 2.92
CA LEU A 59 -3.03 11.29 4.23
C LEU A 59 -2.43 12.25 5.26
N GLU A 60 -1.10 12.37 5.33
CA GLU A 60 -0.43 13.33 6.21
C GLU A 60 -0.86 14.77 5.96
N LYS A 61 -1.00 15.17 4.69
CA LYS A 61 -1.48 16.52 4.33
C LYS A 61 -2.90 16.73 4.82
N GLY A 62 -3.78 15.74 4.67
CA GLY A 62 -5.14 15.77 5.20
C GLY A 62 -5.16 15.89 6.72
N LEU A 63 -4.34 15.09 7.41
CA LEU A 63 -4.20 15.14 8.86
C LEU A 63 -3.70 16.52 9.33
N LYS A 64 -2.65 17.06 8.70
CA LYS A 64 -2.12 18.40 9.01
C LYS A 64 -3.15 19.50 8.78
N TRP A 65 -3.95 19.39 7.71
CA TRP A 65 -5.05 20.30 7.46
C TRP A 65 -6.12 20.20 8.56
N PHE A 66 -6.48 18.99 8.99
CA PHE A 66 -7.46 18.77 10.05
C PHE A 66 -6.98 19.41 11.36
N TYR A 67 -5.70 19.20 11.71
CA TYR A 67 -5.07 19.88 12.83
C TYR A 67 -5.12 21.40 12.70
N PHE A 68 -4.82 21.96 11.52
CA PHE A 68 -4.90 23.40 11.29
C PHE A 68 -6.31 23.98 11.49
N LYS A 69 -7.36 23.19 11.22
CA LYS A 69 -8.76 23.63 11.38
C LYS A 69 -9.28 23.46 12.80
N TYR A 70 -9.03 22.30 13.40
CA TYR A 70 -9.66 21.88 14.65
C TYR A 70 -8.69 21.86 15.84
N ASN A 71 -7.42 22.23 15.62
CA ASN A 71 -6.35 22.26 16.62
C ASN A 71 -6.12 20.91 17.33
N ARG A 72 -6.48 19.81 16.65
CA ARG A 72 -6.23 18.43 17.05
C ARG A 72 -6.19 17.55 15.82
N TYR A 73 -5.50 16.41 15.88
CA TYR A 73 -5.70 15.35 14.89
C TYR A 73 -7.04 14.61 15.13
N PRO A 74 -7.55 13.85 14.13
CA PRO A 74 -8.72 12.99 14.31
C PRO A 74 -8.56 12.03 15.49
N THR A 75 -9.65 11.71 16.17
CA THR A 75 -9.63 10.65 17.19
C THR A 75 -9.58 9.28 16.52
N ASP A 76 -9.31 8.23 17.29
CA ASP A 76 -9.35 6.86 16.77
C ASP A 76 -10.77 6.44 16.30
N GLU A 77 -11.83 7.07 16.83
CA GLU A 77 -13.22 6.84 16.40
C GLU A 77 -13.53 7.53 15.07
N GLU A 78 -13.04 8.75 14.86
CA GLU A 78 -13.19 9.48 13.59
C GLU A 78 -12.32 8.86 12.49
N GLY A 79 -11.11 8.43 12.89
CA GLY A 79 -10.09 7.79 12.07
C GLY A 79 -9.67 8.61 10.85
N LEU A 80 -9.08 7.93 9.86
CA LEU A 80 -8.73 8.55 8.57
C LEU A 80 -9.96 8.87 7.72
N ALA A 81 -11.10 8.25 7.99
CA ALA A 81 -12.32 8.43 7.22
C ALA A 81 -12.80 9.89 7.19
N VAL A 82 -12.53 10.64 8.26
CA VAL A 82 -12.87 12.05 8.37
C VAL A 82 -12.20 12.93 7.29
N LEU A 83 -11.12 12.43 6.68
CA LEU A 83 -10.38 13.16 5.63
C LEU A 83 -11.12 13.16 4.28
N TRP A 84 -12.09 12.26 4.07
CA TRP A 84 -12.88 12.18 2.84
C TRP A 84 -14.40 12.12 3.07
N SER A 85 -14.85 11.87 4.30
CA SER A 85 -16.26 11.85 4.67
C SER A 85 -16.50 12.62 5.97
N ALA A 86 -17.45 13.54 6.00
CA ALA A 86 -17.84 14.24 7.23
C ALA A 86 -18.67 13.35 8.18
N GLU A 87 -19.09 12.17 7.76
CA GLU A 87 -19.97 11.28 8.55
C GLU A 87 -19.34 10.83 9.86
N THR A 88 -18.01 10.71 9.89
CA THR A 88 -17.26 10.34 11.10
C THR A 88 -16.73 11.55 11.85
N LEU A 89 -17.04 12.78 11.43
CA LEU A 89 -16.64 13.99 12.15
C LEU A 89 -17.37 14.06 13.50
N ASP A 90 -16.63 14.38 14.56
CA ASP A 90 -17.18 14.64 15.88
C ASP A 90 -18.34 15.68 15.80
N PRO A 91 -19.56 15.35 16.25
CA PRO A 91 -20.71 16.25 16.21
C PRO A 91 -20.52 17.56 16.98
N GLU A 92 -19.55 17.65 17.89
CA GLU A 92 -19.22 18.88 18.61
C GLU A 92 -18.41 19.88 17.76
N LEU A 93 -17.81 19.42 16.65
CA LEU A 93 -17.05 20.27 15.74
C LEU A 93 -17.96 20.99 14.74
N ASP A 94 -17.50 22.17 14.31
CA ASP A 94 -18.17 22.95 13.27
C ASP A 94 -17.95 22.32 11.89
N GLU A 95 -18.98 21.59 11.41
CA GLU A 95 -19.00 20.97 10.07
C GLU A 95 -18.83 22.01 8.94
N SER A 96 -19.18 23.29 9.16
CA SER A 96 -19.00 24.32 8.11
C SER A 96 -17.53 24.62 7.80
N GLN A 97 -16.62 24.28 8.71
CA GLN A 97 -15.18 24.39 8.52
C GLN A 97 -14.59 23.15 7.83
N TRP A 98 -15.37 22.08 7.74
CA TRP A 98 -14.94 20.82 7.15
C TRP A 98 -14.88 20.91 5.63
N SER A 99 -13.87 20.27 5.04
CA SER A 99 -13.84 19.99 3.61
C SER A 99 -13.06 18.71 3.35
N ALA A 100 -13.52 17.93 2.37
CA ALA A 100 -12.82 16.73 1.93
C ALA A 100 -11.39 17.09 1.47
N GLN A 101 -10.39 16.45 2.06
CA GLN A 101 -8.97 16.64 1.73
C GLN A 101 -8.49 15.66 0.67
N LEU A 102 -9.24 14.59 0.43
CA LEU A 102 -8.94 13.57 -0.55
C LEU A 102 -10.09 13.46 -1.55
N GLU A 103 -9.77 13.50 -2.84
CA GLU A 103 -10.77 13.32 -3.93
C GLU A 103 -11.35 11.90 -3.96
N LYS A 104 -10.59 10.93 -3.46
CA LYS A 104 -10.96 9.52 -3.44
C LYS A 104 -10.68 8.94 -2.06
N PRO A 105 -11.58 8.08 -1.54
CA PRO A 105 -11.31 7.35 -0.32
C PRO A 105 -10.01 6.53 -0.43
N LEU A 106 -9.13 6.68 0.55
CA LEU A 106 -7.92 5.87 0.72
C LEU A 106 -8.14 4.90 1.89
N ALA A 107 -9.19 4.09 1.81
CA ALA A 107 -9.55 3.16 2.89
C ALA A 107 -8.54 2.01 3.05
N LYS A 108 -7.82 1.67 1.98
CA LYS A 108 -6.87 0.56 1.95
C LYS A 108 -5.56 0.99 1.32
N ASP A 109 -4.49 0.31 1.71
CA ASP A 109 -3.17 0.45 1.12
C ASP A 109 -3.08 -0.26 -0.26
N ARG A 110 -1.87 -0.34 -0.81
CA ARG A 110 -1.63 -0.91 -2.16
C ARG A 110 -1.70 -2.44 -2.22
N TRP A 111 -1.73 -3.10 -1.08
CA TRP A 111 -1.84 -4.55 -0.93
C TRP A 111 -3.24 -4.98 -0.46
N GLY A 112 -4.07 -4.02 -0.05
CA GLY A 112 -5.48 -4.21 0.29
C GLY A 112 -5.75 -4.26 1.80
N HIS A 113 -4.73 -3.97 2.61
CA HIS A 113 -4.82 -3.86 4.07
C HIS A 113 -5.34 -2.47 4.46
N GLU A 114 -5.92 -2.35 5.65
CA GLU A 114 -6.35 -1.06 6.18
C GLU A 114 -5.12 -0.25 6.61
N TRP A 115 -5.21 1.08 6.50
CA TRP A 115 -4.18 1.96 7.05
C TRP A 115 -4.25 1.93 8.57
N MET A 116 -3.09 1.78 9.20
CA MET A 116 -2.96 1.83 10.64
C MET A 116 -2.83 3.29 11.06
N TYR A 117 -3.74 3.74 11.90
CA TYR A 117 -3.77 5.10 12.42
C TYR A 117 -4.00 5.05 13.92
N MET A 118 -3.20 5.81 14.67
CA MET A 118 -3.36 5.96 16.10
C MET A 118 -3.01 7.38 16.51
N GLN A 119 -3.91 8.03 17.23
CA GLN A 119 -3.60 9.29 17.90
C GLN A 119 -2.64 9.01 19.08
N GLN A 120 -1.44 9.60 19.08
CA GLN A 120 -0.45 9.33 20.13
C GLN A 120 -0.79 10.13 21.41
N ARG A 121 -1.55 9.48 22.30
CA ARG A 121 -1.89 9.83 23.71
C ARG A 121 -2.50 11.21 24.00
N ASP A 122 -3.38 11.19 25.00
CA ASP A 122 -4.27 12.27 25.45
C ASP A 122 -3.59 13.60 25.87
N ASP A 123 -2.26 13.65 26.00
CA ASP A 123 -1.50 14.80 26.50
C ASP A 123 -0.84 15.68 25.42
N ASP A 124 -0.66 15.17 24.19
CA ASP A 124 -0.13 15.96 23.06
C ASP A 124 -0.98 15.75 21.78
N PRO A 125 -2.03 16.58 21.57
CA PRO A 125 -2.92 16.46 20.41
C PRO A 125 -2.23 16.74 19.07
N ALA A 126 -0.93 17.08 19.08
CA ALA A 126 -0.09 17.31 17.92
C ALA A 126 0.72 16.06 17.47
N LYS A 127 0.52 14.89 18.07
CA LYS A 127 1.19 13.65 17.66
C LYS A 127 0.23 12.56 17.18
N TYR A 128 0.64 11.85 16.13
CA TYR A 128 -0.06 10.69 15.59
C TYR A 128 0.93 9.70 14.99
N ALA A 129 0.51 8.45 14.90
CA ALA A 129 1.17 7.39 14.15
C ALA A 129 0.29 7.01 12.95
N LEU A 130 0.88 6.98 11.75
CA LEU A 130 0.25 6.51 10.52
C LEU A 130 1.20 5.55 9.78
N TRP A 131 0.73 4.35 9.46
CA TRP A 131 1.55 3.38 8.71
C TRP A 131 0.70 2.38 7.90
N SER A 132 1.37 1.66 7.01
CA SER A 132 0.84 0.49 6.30
C SER A 132 1.68 -0.73 6.65
N VAL A 133 1.01 -1.87 6.85
CA VAL A 133 1.60 -3.19 7.13
C VAL A 133 2.26 -3.83 5.89
N GLY A 134 2.40 -3.08 4.80
CA GLY A 134 3.20 -3.52 3.67
C GLY A 134 2.63 -4.72 2.87
N PRO A 135 3.49 -5.31 2.01
CA PRO A 135 3.16 -6.47 1.19
C PRO A 135 2.91 -7.77 1.96
N ASP A 136 3.55 -7.98 3.11
CA ASP A 136 3.38 -9.22 3.88
C ASP A 136 2.07 -9.22 4.70
N GLY A 137 1.54 -8.04 5.04
CA GLY A 137 0.33 -7.88 5.83
C GLY A 137 0.52 -8.15 7.32
N GLU A 138 1.77 -8.22 7.79
CA GLU A 138 2.14 -8.44 9.18
C GLU A 138 2.61 -7.11 9.78
N ASP A 139 2.02 -6.68 10.89
CA ASP A 139 2.42 -5.44 11.57
C ASP A 139 3.73 -5.63 12.34
N GLY A 140 4.62 -4.65 12.28
CA GLY A 140 5.89 -4.64 13.01
C GLY A 140 7.06 -5.29 12.27
N THR A 141 6.93 -5.50 10.96
CA THR A 141 7.97 -6.06 10.09
C THR A 141 8.78 -4.97 9.38
N GLU A 142 9.85 -5.36 8.68
CA GLU A 142 10.76 -4.41 8.02
C GLU A 142 10.14 -3.73 6.78
N ASP A 143 9.06 -4.28 6.24
CA ASP A 143 8.35 -3.76 5.07
C ASP A 143 7.21 -2.79 5.41
N ASP A 144 6.96 -2.57 6.70
CA ASP A 144 6.07 -1.51 7.18
C ASP A 144 6.48 -0.14 6.62
N LEU A 145 5.49 0.61 6.13
CA LEU A 145 5.68 1.97 5.66
C LEU A 145 5.16 2.96 6.71
N LYS A 146 6.05 3.46 7.56
CA LYS A 146 5.75 4.36 8.70
C LYS A 146 6.01 5.84 8.35
N THR A 147 5.25 6.75 8.96
CA THR A 147 5.49 8.21 8.84
C THR A 147 6.53 8.74 9.84
N TRP A 148 6.87 7.95 10.86
CA TRP A 148 7.88 8.29 11.87
C TRP A 148 9.10 7.39 11.74
N SER A 149 10.24 7.87 12.24
CA SER A 149 11.46 7.07 12.35
C SER A 149 11.65 6.59 13.79
N GLU A 150 12.30 5.43 13.99
CA GLU A 150 12.59 4.89 15.33
C GLU A 150 13.45 5.85 16.19
N ASP A 151 14.18 6.78 15.54
CA ASP A 151 14.97 7.83 16.20
C ASP A 151 14.11 8.91 16.88
N ASP A 152 12.84 9.06 16.49
CA ASP A 152 11.92 10.06 17.06
C ASP A 152 11.43 9.67 18.47
N GLU A 153 11.49 8.38 18.83
CA GLU A 153 11.08 7.89 20.16
C GLU A 153 12.17 8.13 21.23
N MET A 154 13.45 8.25 20.84
CA MET A 154 14.58 8.47 21.75
C MET A 154 14.86 9.95 22.08
N GLY A 155 13.94 10.86 21.73
CA GLY A 155 14.12 12.31 21.91
C GLY A 155 13.56 12.91 23.20
N SER A 156 12.83 12.16 24.03
CA SER A 156 12.04 12.73 25.15
C SER A 156 12.63 12.56 26.56
N ASP A 157 13.82 11.97 26.71
CA ASP A 157 14.45 11.68 28.03
C ASP A 157 15.57 12.67 28.44
N PHE A 158 15.79 13.76 27.69
CA PHE A 158 16.81 14.76 28.07
C PHE A 158 16.25 15.81 29.05
N GLY A 159 16.22 15.41 30.33
CA GLY A 159 16.45 16.19 31.55
C GLY A 159 16.06 17.67 31.60
N PHE A 160 14.90 17.95 32.21
CA PHE A 160 14.70 19.18 32.98
C PHE A 160 14.87 18.85 34.47
N GLU A 161 16.11 18.63 34.88
CA GLU A 161 16.45 18.47 36.30
C GLU A 161 17.08 19.76 36.82
N ASP A 162 16.28 20.42 37.64
CA ASP A 162 16.64 21.41 38.66
C ASP A 162 17.30 22.73 38.23
N MET A 163 16.47 23.78 38.15
CA MET A 163 16.94 25.14 38.41
C MET A 163 15.91 25.90 39.24
N ALA A 164 15.77 25.49 40.50
CA ALA A 164 15.12 26.32 41.51
C ALA A 164 15.93 27.62 41.74
N PRO A 165 15.30 28.81 41.79
CA PRO A 165 16.02 30.03 42.14
C PRO A 165 16.25 30.08 43.65
N SER A 166 17.49 29.86 44.09
CA SER A 166 17.91 30.14 45.47
C SER A 166 18.02 31.66 45.67
N GLY A 167 17.01 32.26 46.28
CA GLY A 167 17.14 33.58 46.89
C GLY A 167 17.69 33.46 48.31
N SER A 168 18.83 34.09 48.59
CA SER A 168 19.10 34.88 49.81
C SER A 168 20.59 35.25 49.93
N GLY A 169 20.90 36.53 50.16
CA GLY A 169 22.17 36.94 50.78
C GLY A 169 22.75 38.25 50.22
N GLY A 170 22.49 39.37 50.90
CA GLY A 170 23.09 40.68 50.64
C GLY A 170 22.22 41.83 51.11
#